data_AF-A0AAV9C1J2-F1
#
_entry.id   AF-A0AAV9C1J2-F1
#
_cell.length_a   1.000
_cell.length_b   1.000
_cell.length_c   1.000
_cell.angle_alpha   90.00
_cell.angle_beta   90.00
_cell.angle_gamma   90.00
#
_symmetry.space_group_name_H-M   'P 1'
#
loop_
_entity.id
_entity.type
_entity.pdbx_description
1 polymer ?
#
loop_
_entity_poly.entity_id
_entity_poly.type
_entity_poly.pdbx_seq_one_letter_code
_entity_poly.pdbx_strand_id
1 'polypeptide(L)'
;MRPIEGVTVVVDLDEMVITGYRDRVVVPMPKAGGTDYRTMKPNTKEKLSGLRKGFIVEGHMIRWDNWAFHLAFDARAGLVISHAAVSEHGTSPHRRSVMYRGFISELFVPYMDTAEEWYYRTFFDEGEYGLGLFAFPLVPTKDCPAKAEFFDGYYAGQSGRPVKVERVFCVFERYAGDVSWRHTETGIPNRVFTEVRPEVTLVVRMVSTLGNYDYIIDWEFMHSGSIKVKVGLTGILEVKATPYTHVDQTTGDDIHGTLLAENTIGMYHDHFITYHLDLDVDGPENSFVVSKMETVRAARASLRKSYWTVVRETVKTELDARVLLGRAGPADLVVVNPNKRTAVGNQVGYRLIPEGGTGTSLLSNDDYPQIRAAYLKNEVWVTTYNASEKWVGGLYTYQSRGDDNLAVWSLRNKSIENTDIVLWYTVGFHHIPYQEDFPVMPTLSGGFELRPANFFESNPLLKMGLPCVGFVYLPNCTKET
;
A
#
# COMPACT_ATOMS: atom_id res chain seq x y z
N MET A 1 15.84 7.10 19.32
CA MET A 1 17.20 7.65 19.08
C MET A 1 18.18 7.61 20.26
N ARG A 2 17.77 7.20 21.48
CA ARG A 2 18.69 7.09 22.64
C ARG A 2 18.47 5.76 23.37
N PRO A 3 18.73 4.62 22.71
CA PRO A 3 18.49 3.31 23.29
C PRO A 3 19.44 3.04 24.45
N ILE A 4 18.95 2.27 25.44
CA ILE A 4 19.80 1.60 26.43
C ILE A 4 20.02 0.19 25.88
N GLU A 5 21.18 -0.03 25.28
CA GLU A 5 21.53 -1.32 24.67
C GLU A 5 22.12 -2.27 25.71
N GLY A 6 21.95 -3.57 25.48
CA GLY A 6 22.56 -4.61 26.32
C GLY A 6 21.71 -5.12 27.47
N VAL A 7 20.52 -4.54 27.67
CA VAL A 7 19.59 -4.96 28.73
C VAL A 7 18.36 -5.60 28.09
N THR A 8 18.16 -6.90 28.36
CA THR A 8 17.00 -7.67 27.91
C THR A 8 16.11 -7.98 29.12
N VAL A 9 14.82 -7.68 28.98
CA VAL A 9 13.79 -7.98 29.98
C VAL A 9 12.65 -8.74 29.31
N VAL A 10 12.28 -9.89 29.87
CA VAL A 10 11.12 -10.68 29.45
C VAL A 10 10.03 -10.53 30.50
N VAL A 11 8.85 -10.12 30.07
CA VAL A 11 7.69 -9.89 30.92
C VAL A 11 6.57 -10.83 30.50
N ASP A 12 6.02 -11.55 31.47
CA ASP A 12 4.76 -12.25 31.32
C ASP A 12 3.62 -11.23 31.47
N LEU A 13 2.80 -11.05 30.43
CA LEU A 13 1.73 -10.04 30.41
C LEU A 13 0.45 -10.51 31.12
N ASP A 14 0.28 -11.81 31.35
CA ASP A 14 -0.86 -12.33 32.09
C ASP A 14 -0.64 -12.18 33.59
N GLU A 15 0.54 -12.57 34.06
CA GLU A 15 0.95 -12.47 35.47
C GLU A 15 1.50 -11.08 35.82
N MET A 16 1.83 -10.27 34.81
CA MET A 16 2.44 -8.93 34.94
C MET A 16 3.75 -8.95 35.76
N VAL A 17 4.62 -9.94 35.50
CA VAL A 17 5.90 -10.13 36.20
C VAL A 17 7.08 -10.27 35.23
N ILE A 18 8.25 -9.83 35.69
CA ILE A 18 9.52 -10.09 34.98
C ILE A 18 9.89 -11.56 35.18
N THR A 19 9.95 -12.32 34.09
CA THR A 19 10.33 -13.75 34.08
C THR A 19 11.76 -13.98 33.61
N GLY A 20 12.37 -12.98 32.95
CA GLY A 20 13.76 -13.00 32.53
C GLY A 20 14.38 -11.61 32.57
N TYR A 21 15.63 -11.53 33.04
CA TYR A 21 16.42 -10.31 33.04
C TYR A 21 17.88 -10.65 32.73
N ARG A 22 18.47 -9.93 31.78
CA ARG A 22 19.90 -10.05 31.44
C ARG A 22 20.46 -8.68 31.13
N ASP A 23 21.58 -8.34 31.76
CA ASP A 23 22.37 -7.15 31.50
C ASP A 23 23.74 -7.62 30.99
N ARG A 24 24.00 -7.43 29.70
CA ARG A 24 25.05 -8.14 28.96
C ARG A 24 26.19 -7.24 28.53
N VAL A 25 25.87 -6.03 28.06
CA VAL A 25 26.85 -5.09 27.53
C VAL A 25 26.55 -3.68 27.98
N VAL A 26 27.62 -2.92 28.24
CA VAL A 26 27.54 -1.49 28.55
C VAL A 26 28.15 -0.72 27.39
N VAL A 27 27.33 0.05 26.70
CA VAL A 27 27.76 0.92 25.60
C VAL A 27 27.34 2.37 25.85
N PRO A 28 28.04 3.35 25.26
CA PRO A 28 27.63 4.75 25.37
C PRO A 28 26.23 4.96 24.79
N MET A 29 25.32 5.50 25.60
CA MET A 29 24.02 5.96 25.10
C MET A 29 24.22 7.16 24.16
N PRO A 30 23.58 7.18 22.97
CA PRO A 30 23.64 8.32 22.06
C PRO A 30 23.30 9.67 22.73
N LYS A 31 23.95 10.73 22.22
CA LYS A 31 23.68 12.11 22.66
C LYS A 31 22.27 12.55 22.23
N ALA A 32 21.67 13.47 23.00
CA ALA A 32 20.34 14.03 22.69
C ALA A 32 20.38 15.21 21.71
N GLY A 33 21.56 15.80 21.47
CA GLY A 33 21.69 16.94 20.57
C GLY A 33 21.34 16.55 19.13
N GLY A 34 20.55 17.38 18.44
CA GLY A 34 20.19 17.15 17.04
C GLY A 34 19.09 16.13 16.78
N THR A 35 18.42 15.60 17.82
CA THR A 35 17.35 14.60 17.67
C THR A 35 15.93 15.15 17.85
N ASP A 36 15.77 16.42 18.24
CA ASP A 36 14.45 17.04 18.41
C ASP A 36 13.94 17.56 17.05
N TYR A 37 12.86 16.96 16.56
CA TYR A 37 12.24 17.28 15.27
C TYR A 37 11.11 18.31 15.35
N ARG A 38 10.80 18.80 16.56
CA ARG A 38 9.69 19.76 16.75
C ARG A 38 10.11 21.16 16.29
N THR A 39 9.26 21.79 15.49
CA THR A 39 9.50 23.16 15.01
C THR A 39 9.32 24.18 16.15
N MET A 40 10.25 25.12 16.32
CA MET A 40 10.18 26.15 17.37
C MET A 40 9.30 27.38 17.04
N LYS A 41 8.67 27.48 15.86
CA LYS A 41 7.74 28.58 15.52
C LYS A 41 6.61 28.13 14.58
N PRO A 42 5.36 28.55 14.79
CA PRO A 42 4.29 28.35 13.82
C PRO A 42 4.31 29.45 12.76
N ASN A 43 4.40 29.08 11.47
CA ASN A 43 4.13 30.00 10.36
C ASN A 43 2.62 30.05 10.06
N THR A 44 2.19 31.29 9.84
CA THR A 44 0.94 31.81 9.25
C THR A 44 -0.18 30.82 8.90
N LYS A 45 -1.35 31.04 9.53
CA LYS A 45 -2.63 30.44 9.12
C LYS A 45 -3.03 30.98 7.73
N GLU A 46 -2.80 30.21 6.68
CA GLU A 46 -3.47 30.48 5.40
C GLU A 46 -4.92 29.99 5.47
N LYS A 47 -5.87 30.93 5.48
CA LYS A 47 -7.29 30.64 5.25
C LYS A 47 -7.50 30.49 3.75
N LEU A 48 -7.47 29.26 3.24
CA LEU A 48 -8.02 28.97 1.91
C LEU A 48 -9.53 28.74 2.00
N SER A 49 -10.32 29.78 1.74
CA SER A 49 -11.77 29.69 1.58
C SER A 49 -12.15 29.52 0.10
N GLY A 50 -13.09 28.62 -0.22
CA GLY A 50 -14.01 28.85 -1.34
C GLY A 50 -14.12 27.84 -2.49
N LEU A 51 -13.49 26.66 -2.50
CA LEU A 51 -13.88 25.60 -3.48
C LEU A 51 -14.86 24.60 -2.86
N ARG A 52 -15.88 24.22 -3.65
CA ARG A 52 -16.86 23.17 -3.32
C ARG A 52 -16.19 21.79 -3.41
N LYS A 53 -16.61 20.84 -2.57
CA LYS A 53 -16.23 19.43 -2.67
C LYS A 53 -16.86 18.82 -3.92
N GLY A 54 -16.09 18.07 -4.72
CA GLY A 54 -16.59 17.36 -5.90
C GLY A 54 -17.19 15.97 -5.61
N PHE A 55 -17.21 15.54 -4.34
CA PHE A 55 -17.77 14.25 -3.91
C PHE A 55 -18.87 14.42 -2.86
N ILE A 56 -19.73 13.41 -2.76
CA ILE A 56 -20.85 13.30 -1.83
C ILE A 56 -20.53 12.21 -0.81
N VAL A 57 -20.86 12.48 0.45
CA VAL A 57 -20.75 11.53 1.57
C VAL A 57 -22.15 11.31 2.15
N GLU A 58 -22.61 10.06 2.13
CA GLU A 58 -23.87 9.63 2.73
C GLU A 58 -23.58 8.54 3.77
N GLY A 59 -23.46 8.94 5.03
CA GLY A 59 -22.93 8.06 6.08
C GLY A 59 -21.49 7.67 5.74
N HIS A 60 -21.27 6.41 5.41
CA HIS A 60 -19.96 5.86 4.99
C HIS A 60 -19.89 5.56 3.49
N MET A 61 -20.94 5.89 2.72
CA MET A 61 -20.92 5.77 1.27
C MET A 61 -20.32 7.04 0.65
N ILE A 62 -19.25 6.85 -0.13
CA ILE A 62 -18.61 7.91 -0.91
C ILE A 62 -19.06 7.78 -2.36
N ARG A 63 -19.52 8.89 -2.94
CA ARG A 63 -19.80 8.99 -4.38
C ARG A 63 -19.00 10.14 -4.98
N TRP A 64 -18.19 9.83 -5.97
CA TRP A 64 -17.35 10.80 -6.64
C TRP A 64 -17.35 10.50 -8.13
N ASP A 65 -17.97 11.39 -8.90
CA ASP A 65 -18.15 11.27 -10.34
C ASP A 65 -18.63 9.85 -10.76
N ASN A 66 -17.83 9.06 -11.47
CA ASN A 66 -18.15 7.68 -11.84
C ASN A 66 -18.03 6.64 -10.72
N TRP A 67 -17.38 6.95 -9.60
CA TRP A 67 -17.15 6.00 -8.51
C TRP A 67 -18.22 6.03 -7.43
N ALA A 68 -18.47 4.86 -6.86
CA ALA A 68 -19.09 4.73 -5.55
C ALA A 68 -18.39 3.60 -4.77
N PHE A 69 -18.19 3.82 -3.47
CA PHE A 69 -17.65 2.81 -2.56
C PHE A 69 -18.07 3.10 -1.12
N HIS A 70 -17.96 2.10 -0.26
CA HIS A 70 -18.14 2.20 1.18
C HIS A 70 -16.76 2.32 1.87
N LEU A 71 -16.66 3.25 2.83
CA LEU A 71 -15.48 3.44 3.67
C LEU A 71 -15.74 2.86 5.07
N ALA A 72 -14.98 1.85 5.47
CA ALA A 72 -15.10 1.21 6.77
C ALA A 72 -13.85 1.38 7.63
N PHE A 73 -14.05 1.32 8.96
CA PHE A 73 -13.00 1.23 9.98
C PHE A 73 -13.07 -0.13 10.67
N ASP A 74 -11.93 -0.77 10.82
CA ASP A 74 -11.73 -1.98 11.60
C ASP A 74 -10.57 -1.77 12.58
N ALA A 75 -10.68 -2.27 13.81
CA ALA A 75 -9.65 -2.06 14.83
C ALA A 75 -8.31 -2.72 14.46
N ARG A 76 -8.33 -3.86 13.75
CA ARG A 76 -7.14 -4.55 13.30
C ARG A 76 -6.65 -3.96 11.97
N ALA A 77 -7.47 -4.00 10.92
CA ALA A 77 -7.07 -3.56 9.58
C ALA A 77 -6.95 -2.04 9.40
N GLY A 78 -7.65 -1.26 10.23
CA GLY A 78 -7.80 0.18 10.01
C GLY A 78 -8.74 0.47 8.84
N LEU A 79 -8.21 1.07 7.77
CA LEU A 79 -8.97 1.50 6.59
C LEU A 79 -9.37 0.31 5.72
N VAL A 80 -10.68 0.16 5.47
CA VAL A 80 -11.23 -0.85 4.55
C VAL A 80 -12.09 -0.16 3.49
N ILE A 81 -11.80 -0.41 2.21
CA ILE A 81 -12.67 -0.04 1.08
C ILE A 81 -13.58 -1.22 0.77
N SER A 82 -14.88 -0.98 0.55
CA SER A 82 -15.81 -2.03 0.16
C SER A 82 -16.76 -1.60 -0.96
N HIS A 83 -17.24 -2.55 -1.75
CA HIS A 83 -18.17 -2.36 -2.85
C HIS A 83 -17.75 -1.23 -3.80
N ALA A 84 -16.47 -1.19 -4.17
CA ALA A 84 -15.97 -0.22 -5.15
C ALA A 84 -16.52 -0.58 -6.52
N ALA A 85 -17.28 0.36 -7.10
CA ALA A 85 -17.92 0.21 -8.39
C ALA A 85 -17.77 1.49 -9.22
N VAL A 86 -17.57 1.33 -10.52
CA VAL A 86 -17.33 2.41 -11.47
C VAL A 86 -18.30 2.36 -12.63
N SER A 87 -18.84 3.49 -13.04
CA SER A 87 -19.63 3.63 -14.27
C SER A 87 -18.80 4.20 -15.42
N GLU A 88 -19.19 3.91 -16.65
CA GLU A 88 -18.65 4.64 -17.81
C GLU A 88 -19.34 6.02 -17.90
N HIS A 89 -18.53 7.07 -18.05
CA HIS A 89 -19.03 8.44 -18.11
C HIS A 89 -19.95 8.68 -19.31
N GLY A 90 -21.14 9.23 -19.03
CA GLY A 90 -22.06 9.71 -20.06
C GLY A 90 -22.75 8.63 -20.89
N THR A 91 -22.58 7.34 -20.56
CA THR A 91 -23.26 6.22 -21.25
C THR A 91 -24.29 5.52 -20.39
N SER A 92 -24.00 5.30 -19.10
CA SER A 92 -24.92 4.60 -18.20
C SER A 92 -24.78 5.08 -16.77
N PRO A 93 -25.88 5.29 -16.02
CA PRO A 93 -25.82 5.49 -14.57
C PRO A 93 -25.48 4.19 -13.82
N HIS A 94 -25.44 3.05 -14.49
CA HIS A 94 -25.14 1.76 -13.89
C HIS A 94 -23.64 1.65 -13.60
N ARG A 95 -23.29 1.57 -12.32
CA ARG A 95 -21.93 1.26 -11.86
C ARG A 95 -21.71 -0.25 -11.88
N ARG A 96 -20.57 -0.66 -12.41
CA ARG A 96 -20.15 -2.05 -12.50
C ARG A 96 -19.15 -2.33 -11.39
N SER A 97 -19.26 -3.49 -10.76
CA SER A 97 -18.41 -3.90 -9.65
C SER A 97 -16.94 -4.03 -10.10
N VAL A 98 -16.03 -3.64 -9.22
CA VAL A 98 -14.57 -3.75 -9.42
C VAL A 98 -13.94 -4.53 -8.26
N MET A 99 -14.25 -4.12 -7.02
CA MET A 99 -13.67 -4.72 -5.81
C MET A 99 -14.73 -4.76 -4.71
N TYR A 100 -15.00 -5.96 -4.21
CA TYR A 100 -15.90 -6.19 -3.09
C TYR A 100 -15.28 -5.68 -1.79
N ARG A 101 -14.00 -5.97 -1.56
CA ARG A 101 -13.28 -5.56 -0.34
C ARG A 101 -11.77 -5.45 -0.53
N GLY A 102 -11.21 -4.30 -0.13
CA GLY A 102 -9.78 -4.02 -0.16
C GLY A 102 -9.27 -3.49 1.18
N PHE A 103 -8.22 -4.09 1.74
CA PHE A 103 -7.54 -3.65 2.97
C PHE A 103 -6.12 -4.21 3.06
N ILE A 104 -5.28 -3.63 3.93
CA ILE A 104 -4.02 -4.26 4.34
C ILE A 104 -4.37 -5.37 5.32
N SER A 105 -3.82 -6.57 5.08
CA SER A 105 -4.12 -7.77 5.84
C SER A 105 -3.00 -8.16 6.82
N GLU A 106 -1.76 -7.73 6.58
CA GLU A 106 -0.67 -7.78 7.55
C GLU A 106 0.48 -6.87 7.13
N LEU A 107 1.29 -6.44 8.10
CA LEU A 107 2.64 -5.96 7.84
C LEU A 107 3.66 -6.83 8.58
N PHE A 108 4.75 -7.16 7.91
CA PHE A 108 5.86 -7.90 8.51
C PHE A 108 7.15 -7.06 8.45
N VAL A 109 7.78 -6.84 9.61
CA VAL A 109 8.96 -5.96 9.78
C VAL A 109 10.10 -6.72 10.46
N PRO A 110 10.86 -7.55 9.71
CA PRO A 110 12.01 -8.28 10.25
C PRO A 110 13.27 -7.42 10.32
N TYR A 111 13.94 -7.41 11.47
CA TYR A 111 15.29 -6.85 11.62
C TYR A 111 16.36 -7.91 11.34
N MET A 112 17.53 -7.47 10.88
CA MET A 112 18.59 -8.36 10.40
C MET A 112 19.75 -8.53 11.38
N ASP A 113 19.55 -8.19 12.65
CA ASP A 113 20.56 -8.35 13.70
C ASP A 113 20.24 -9.57 14.57
N THR A 114 21.22 -10.46 14.67
CA THR A 114 21.12 -11.74 15.36
C THR A 114 21.50 -11.66 16.83
N ALA A 115 21.93 -10.48 17.32
CA ALA A 115 22.22 -10.25 18.72
C ALA A 115 20.97 -10.47 19.60
N GLU A 116 21.20 -10.81 20.87
CA GLU A 116 20.16 -11.16 21.84
C GLU A 116 19.10 -10.06 22.05
N GLU A 117 19.46 -8.79 21.88
CA GLU A 117 18.55 -7.64 21.97
C GLU A 117 17.66 -7.46 20.73
N TRP A 118 17.99 -8.12 19.62
CA TRP A 118 17.44 -7.84 18.29
C TRP A 118 16.80 -9.03 17.58
N TYR A 119 17.31 -10.26 17.76
CA TYR A 119 16.90 -11.43 16.95
C TYR A 119 15.39 -11.72 16.95
N TYR A 120 14.68 -11.31 18.00
CA TYR A 120 13.24 -11.55 18.16
C TYR A 120 12.37 -10.44 17.53
N ARG A 121 12.97 -9.33 17.07
CA ARG A 121 12.27 -8.16 16.51
C ARG A 121 11.87 -8.44 15.07
N THR A 122 10.72 -9.07 14.90
CA THR A 122 10.14 -9.41 13.60
C THR A 122 8.63 -9.17 13.64
N PHE A 123 8.27 -7.89 13.70
CA PHE A 123 6.91 -7.48 14.07
C PHE A 123 5.89 -7.88 13.01
N PHE A 124 4.72 -8.30 13.50
CA PHE A 124 3.50 -8.43 12.71
C PHE A 124 2.56 -7.30 13.11
N ASP A 125 2.78 -6.10 12.57
CA ASP A 125 2.18 -4.86 13.10
C ASP A 125 0.66 -4.94 13.22
N GLU A 126 0.00 -5.51 12.23
CA GLU A 126 -1.45 -5.59 12.21
C GLU A 126 -1.96 -6.69 13.16
N GLY A 127 -1.37 -7.89 13.12
CA GLY A 127 -1.80 -9.00 13.94
C GLY A 127 -1.42 -8.91 15.42
N GLU A 128 -0.29 -8.28 15.74
CA GLU A 128 0.23 -8.15 17.12
C GLU A 128 -0.29 -6.87 17.80
N TYR A 129 -0.51 -5.79 17.05
CA TYR A 129 -0.86 -4.47 17.61
C TYR A 129 -2.16 -3.88 17.02
N GLY A 130 -2.36 -3.99 15.71
CA GLY A 130 -3.54 -3.51 14.97
C GLY A 130 -3.37 -2.11 14.39
N LEU A 131 -3.37 -1.99 13.06
CA LEU A 131 -3.29 -0.70 12.35
C LEU A 131 -4.40 0.26 12.75
N GLY A 132 -5.63 -0.23 12.95
CA GLY A 132 -6.75 0.62 13.35
C GLY A 132 -6.62 1.15 14.78
N LEU A 133 -6.09 0.32 15.70
CA LEU A 133 -5.82 0.72 17.09
C LEU A 133 -4.71 1.77 17.18
N PHE A 134 -3.76 1.73 16.25
CA PHE A 134 -2.64 2.65 16.14
C PHE A 134 -2.83 3.73 15.06
N ALA A 135 -4.05 3.90 14.56
CA ALA A 135 -4.42 5.02 13.71
C ALA A 135 -4.65 6.28 14.57
N PHE A 136 -3.84 7.32 14.36
CA PHE A 136 -3.90 8.55 15.15
C PHE A 136 -4.64 9.69 14.43
N PRO A 137 -5.16 10.69 15.17
CA PRO A 137 -5.88 11.80 14.56
C PRO A 137 -5.05 12.57 13.54
N LEU A 138 -5.51 12.58 12.30
CA LEU A 138 -4.88 13.34 11.21
C LEU A 138 -4.89 14.84 11.52
N VAL A 139 -3.76 15.50 11.25
CA VAL A 139 -3.57 16.93 11.43
C VAL A 139 -4.05 17.66 10.17
N PRO A 140 -5.15 18.45 10.25
CA PRO A 140 -5.66 19.18 9.11
C PRO A 140 -4.60 20.11 8.51
N THR A 141 -4.60 20.24 7.19
CA THR A 141 -3.66 21.04 6.37
C THR A 141 -2.23 20.51 6.30
N LYS A 142 -1.85 19.54 7.13
CA LYS A 142 -0.53 18.90 7.10
C LYS A 142 -0.61 17.50 6.53
N ASP A 143 -1.40 16.63 7.16
CA ASP A 143 -1.60 15.26 6.68
C ASP A 143 -2.62 15.21 5.55
N CYS A 144 -3.60 16.10 5.58
CA CYS A 144 -4.66 16.19 4.58
C CYS A 144 -4.87 17.64 4.12
N PRO A 145 -5.14 17.89 2.83
CA PRO A 145 -5.40 19.23 2.32
C PRO A 145 -6.56 19.93 3.03
N ALA A 146 -6.59 21.26 2.95
CA ALA A 146 -7.59 22.09 3.64
C ALA A 146 -9.06 21.76 3.34
N LYS A 147 -9.36 21.01 2.26
CA LYS A 147 -10.74 20.62 1.87
C LYS A 147 -11.08 19.16 2.11
N ALA A 148 -10.22 18.45 2.84
CA ALA A 148 -10.51 17.07 3.18
C ALA A 148 -11.76 16.97 4.07
N GLU A 149 -12.58 15.96 3.81
CA GLU A 149 -13.61 15.50 4.75
C GLU A 149 -12.98 14.50 5.70
N PHE A 150 -13.17 14.68 7.00
CA PHE A 150 -12.63 13.78 8.01
C PHE A 150 -13.71 12.86 8.58
N PHE A 151 -13.30 11.65 8.92
CA PHE A 151 -14.17 10.64 9.54
C PHE A 151 -13.57 10.24 10.88
N ASP A 152 -14.44 9.95 11.85
CA ASP A 152 -14.06 9.44 13.16
C ASP A 152 -14.19 7.91 13.16
N GLY A 153 -13.32 7.22 13.90
CA GLY A 153 -13.36 5.77 14.13
C GLY A 153 -13.80 5.44 15.55
N TYR A 154 -14.33 4.23 15.74
CA TYR A 154 -14.64 3.71 17.06
C TYR A 154 -14.19 2.25 17.18
N TYR A 155 -13.59 1.89 18.31
CA TYR A 155 -13.27 0.51 18.66
C TYR A 155 -13.63 0.22 20.12
N ALA A 156 -13.63 -1.05 20.51
CA ALA A 156 -13.84 -1.44 21.90
C ALA A 156 -12.50 -1.42 22.66
N GLY A 157 -12.39 -0.58 23.68
CA GLY A 157 -11.21 -0.58 24.56
C GLY A 157 -11.16 -1.83 25.45
N GLN A 158 -10.09 -2.00 26.22
CA GLN A 158 -9.89 -3.19 27.07
C GLN A 158 -11.03 -3.46 28.08
N SER A 159 -11.76 -2.42 28.50
CA SER A 159 -12.93 -2.55 29.38
C SER A 159 -14.25 -2.84 28.63
N GLY A 160 -14.20 -3.04 27.30
CA GLY A 160 -15.36 -3.15 26.41
C GLY A 160 -16.04 -1.82 26.10
N ARG A 161 -15.57 -0.69 26.66
CA ARG A 161 -16.15 0.64 26.41
C ARG A 161 -15.71 1.17 25.04
N PRO A 162 -16.59 1.87 24.30
CA PRO A 162 -16.21 2.45 23.02
C PRO A 162 -15.15 3.55 23.21
N VAL A 163 -14.09 3.46 22.42
CA VAL A 163 -13.03 4.47 22.31
C VAL A 163 -13.19 5.14 20.96
N LYS A 164 -13.28 6.47 20.98
CA LYS A 164 -13.37 7.31 19.78
C LYS A 164 -11.96 7.72 19.33
N VAL A 165 -11.67 7.56 18.04
CA VAL A 165 -10.51 8.16 17.37
C VAL A 165 -11.03 9.25 16.44
N GLU A 166 -10.72 10.50 16.75
CA GLU A 166 -11.14 11.61 15.89
C GLU A 166 -10.30 11.68 14.62
N ARG A 167 -10.90 12.05 13.48
CA ARG A 167 -10.18 12.30 12.22
C ARG A 167 -9.24 11.15 11.82
N VAL A 168 -9.71 9.92 11.97
CA VAL A 168 -8.95 8.70 11.65
C VAL A 168 -8.75 8.53 10.14
N PHE A 169 -9.71 9.00 9.34
CA PHE A 169 -9.60 9.07 7.88
C PHE A 169 -9.78 10.48 7.38
N CYS A 170 -9.23 10.75 6.20
CA CYS A 170 -9.64 11.91 5.42
C CYS A 170 -9.87 11.54 3.95
N VAL A 171 -10.84 12.21 3.31
CA VAL A 171 -11.19 12.05 1.89
C VAL A 171 -11.04 13.39 1.20
N PHE A 172 -10.30 13.46 0.09
CA PHE A 172 -10.08 14.71 -0.64
C PHE A 172 -9.82 14.48 -2.12
N GLU A 173 -10.10 15.51 -2.93
CA GLU A 173 -9.68 15.55 -4.33
C GLU A 173 -8.24 16.05 -4.44
N ARG A 174 -7.42 15.38 -5.24
CA ARG A 174 -6.03 15.74 -5.51
C ARG A 174 -5.91 16.37 -6.89
N TYR A 175 -5.30 17.56 -6.91
CA TYR A 175 -4.96 18.33 -8.11
C TYR A 175 -3.44 18.47 -8.20
N ALA A 176 -2.76 17.40 -8.62
CA ALA A 176 -1.29 17.36 -8.64
C ALA A 176 -0.67 18.02 -9.89
N GLY A 177 -1.50 18.41 -10.87
CA GLY A 177 -1.03 18.89 -12.17
C GLY A 177 -0.73 17.78 -13.18
N ASP A 178 -1.08 16.53 -12.84
CA ASP A 178 -0.97 15.39 -13.74
C ASP A 178 -1.90 15.52 -14.95
N VAL A 179 -1.52 14.88 -16.05
CA VAL A 179 -2.29 14.85 -17.30
C VAL A 179 -2.98 13.49 -17.42
N SER A 180 -4.31 13.50 -17.50
CA SER A 180 -5.10 12.26 -17.68
C SER A 180 -4.90 11.67 -19.08
N TRP A 181 -4.96 12.51 -20.11
CA TRP A 181 -4.51 12.22 -21.47
C TRP A 181 -4.26 13.49 -22.27
N ARG A 182 -3.43 13.39 -23.30
CA ARG A 182 -3.22 14.47 -24.27
C ARG A 182 -2.84 13.94 -25.65
N HIS A 183 -3.11 14.75 -26.66
CA HIS A 183 -2.60 14.52 -28.01
C HIS A 183 -2.39 15.85 -28.73
N THR A 184 -1.33 15.93 -29.54
CA THR A 184 -1.07 17.03 -30.47
C THR A 184 -0.91 16.43 -31.87
N GLU A 185 -1.89 16.65 -32.74
CA GLU A 185 -1.91 16.18 -34.12
C GLU A 185 -1.35 17.27 -35.04
N THR A 186 -0.31 16.91 -35.80
CA THR A 186 0.40 17.80 -36.75
C THR A 186 0.56 17.18 -38.13
N GLY A 187 0.17 15.91 -38.31
CA GLY A 187 0.26 15.17 -39.57
C GLY A 187 -0.84 15.52 -40.57
N ILE A 188 -1.90 16.21 -40.15
CA ILE A 188 -2.92 16.72 -41.05
C ILE A 188 -2.40 18.03 -41.67
N PRO A 189 -2.17 18.09 -43.00
CA PRO A 189 -1.59 19.27 -43.64
C PRO A 189 -2.35 20.55 -43.28
N ASN A 190 -1.60 21.58 -42.90
CA ASN A 190 -2.11 22.91 -42.53
C ASN A 190 -3.06 22.94 -41.32
N ARG A 191 -3.07 21.91 -40.47
CA ARG A 191 -3.90 21.87 -39.25
C ARG A 191 -3.07 21.37 -38.07
N VAL A 192 -3.16 22.10 -36.95
CA VAL A 192 -2.64 21.66 -35.66
C VAL A 192 -3.81 21.54 -34.71
N PHE A 193 -4.00 20.36 -34.13
CA PHE A 193 -4.97 20.14 -33.06
C PHE A 193 -4.23 19.75 -31.80
N THR A 194 -4.53 20.40 -30.69
CA THR A 194 -4.02 19.99 -29.38
C THR A 194 -5.18 19.86 -28.42
N GLU A 195 -5.24 18.71 -27.76
CA GLU A 195 -6.23 18.40 -26.75
C GLU A 195 -5.50 17.84 -25.52
N VAL A 196 -5.84 18.37 -24.34
CA VAL A 196 -5.23 18.00 -23.06
C VAL A 196 -6.34 17.96 -22.01
N ARG A 197 -6.33 16.92 -21.16
CA ARG A 197 -7.24 16.80 -20.03
C ARG A 197 -6.44 16.69 -18.72
N PRO A 198 -6.64 17.57 -17.74
CA PRO A 198 -5.99 17.44 -16.44
C PRO A 198 -6.56 16.25 -15.67
N GLU A 199 -5.72 15.59 -14.88
CA GLU A 199 -6.16 14.56 -13.95
C GLU A 199 -6.60 15.19 -12.62
N VAL A 200 -7.69 14.67 -12.09
CA VAL A 200 -8.18 14.93 -10.73
C VAL A 200 -8.54 13.58 -10.16
N THR A 201 -8.06 13.27 -8.97
CA THR A 201 -8.30 11.97 -8.33
C THR A 201 -8.90 12.14 -6.95
N LEU A 202 -9.59 11.11 -6.46
CA LEU A 202 -10.11 11.09 -5.10
C LEU A 202 -9.21 10.22 -4.23
N VAL A 203 -8.67 10.77 -3.15
CA VAL A 203 -7.81 10.07 -2.20
C VAL A 203 -8.55 9.87 -0.89
N VAL A 204 -8.52 8.64 -0.38
CA VAL A 204 -8.85 8.29 1.00
C VAL A 204 -7.54 7.97 1.73
N ARG A 205 -7.26 8.68 2.82
CA ARG A 205 -6.01 8.55 3.58
C ARG A 205 -6.26 8.16 5.02
N MET A 206 -5.41 7.27 5.54
CA MET A 206 -5.20 6.98 6.96
C MET A 206 -3.70 7.07 7.27
N VAL A 207 -3.36 7.42 8.51
CA VAL A 207 -1.98 7.30 9.02
C VAL A 207 -2.00 6.45 10.29
N SER A 208 -1.16 5.41 10.31
CA SER A 208 -0.97 4.54 11.47
C SER A 208 0.45 4.69 12.00
N THR A 209 0.61 4.87 13.31
CA THR A 209 1.93 5.04 13.95
C THR A 209 2.19 3.88 14.91
N LEU A 210 3.04 2.93 14.53
CA LEU A 210 3.40 1.78 15.37
C LEU A 210 4.80 1.97 15.95
N GLY A 211 4.83 2.35 17.22
CA GLY A 211 6.07 2.66 17.91
C GLY A 211 6.82 3.79 17.22
N ASN A 212 7.90 3.46 16.52
CA ASN A 212 8.76 4.39 15.81
C ASN A 212 8.36 4.59 14.33
N TYR A 213 7.49 3.75 13.76
CA TYR A 213 7.12 3.80 12.35
C TYR A 213 5.81 4.55 12.10
N ASP A 214 5.76 5.32 11.01
CA ASP A 214 4.55 5.96 10.52
C ASP A 214 4.22 5.47 9.09
N TYR A 215 3.03 4.89 8.93
CA TYR A 215 2.51 4.37 7.65
C TYR A 215 1.40 5.27 7.12
N ILE A 216 1.67 5.95 6.01
CA ILE A 216 0.69 6.78 5.28
C ILE A 216 0.02 5.91 4.22
N ILE A 217 -1.25 5.58 4.41
CA ILE A 217 -1.99 4.64 3.56
C ILE A 217 -3.00 5.41 2.73
N ASP A 218 -2.81 5.40 1.40
CA ASP A 218 -3.68 6.08 0.44
C ASP A 218 -4.37 5.07 -0.49
N TRP A 219 -5.71 5.16 -0.56
CA TRP A 219 -6.51 4.59 -1.65
C TRP A 219 -6.97 5.71 -2.57
N GLU A 220 -6.53 5.65 -3.82
CA GLU A 220 -6.75 6.69 -4.82
C GLU A 220 -7.60 6.17 -5.97
N PHE A 221 -8.72 6.83 -6.24
CA PHE A 221 -9.65 6.50 -7.31
C PHE A 221 -9.49 7.51 -8.45
N MET A 222 -9.36 7.00 -9.66
CA MET A 222 -9.13 7.80 -10.87
C MET A 222 -10.32 7.76 -11.80
N HIS A 223 -10.57 8.84 -12.54
CA HIS A 223 -11.64 8.89 -13.54
C HIS A 223 -11.47 7.85 -14.65
N SER A 224 -10.23 7.41 -14.91
CA SER A 224 -9.89 6.35 -15.85
C SER A 224 -10.47 4.98 -15.47
N GLY A 225 -11.00 4.84 -14.25
CA GLY A 225 -11.37 3.57 -13.65
C GLY A 225 -10.22 2.89 -12.91
N SER A 226 -9.03 3.48 -12.85
CA SER A 226 -7.94 2.93 -12.05
C SER A 226 -8.16 3.14 -10.54
N ILE A 227 -7.72 2.17 -9.74
CA ILE A 227 -7.53 2.33 -8.29
C ILE A 227 -6.03 2.24 -8.03
N LYS A 228 -5.42 3.30 -7.50
CA LYS A 228 -4.03 3.32 -7.07
C LYS A 228 -3.97 3.20 -5.56
N VAL A 229 -3.11 2.33 -5.07
CA VAL A 229 -2.88 2.15 -3.64
C VAL A 229 -1.44 2.49 -3.36
N LYS A 230 -1.20 3.37 -2.39
CA LYS A 230 0.14 3.83 -2.04
C LYS A 230 0.33 3.72 -0.53
N VAL A 231 1.48 3.20 -0.14
CA VAL A 231 1.98 3.24 1.24
C VAL A 231 3.22 4.13 1.29
N GLY A 232 3.20 5.12 2.17
CA GLY A 232 4.34 5.95 2.55
C GLY A 232 4.91 5.49 3.88
N LEU A 233 6.23 5.32 3.95
CA LEU A 233 6.97 4.99 5.17
C LEU A 233 7.68 6.25 5.65
N THR A 234 7.51 6.63 6.91
CA THR A 234 8.24 7.71 7.58
C THR A 234 8.37 7.37 9.07
N GLY A 235 8.67 8.35 9.91
CA GLY A 235 8.86 8.18 11.34
C GLY A 235 10.33 8.17 11.72
N ILE A 236 10.64 7.45 12.79
CA ILE A 236 11.93 7.43 13.45
C ILE A 236 12.57 6.06 13.24
N LEU A 237 13.85 6.02 12.93
CA LEU A 237 14.57 4.76 12.85
C LEU A 237 14.68 4.10 14.23
N GLU A 238 14.46 2.80 14.28
CA GLU A 238 14.87 2.00 15.42
C GLU A 238 16.39 1.83 15.37
N VAL A 239 17.06 2.23 16.44
CA VAL A 239 18.52 2.36 16.47
C VAL A 239 19.14 1.51 17.56
N LYS A 240 20.36 1.04 17.30
CA LYS A 240 21.23 0.32 18.22
C LYS A 240 22.32 1.24 18.74
N ALA A 241 22.57 1.24 20.06
CA ALA A 241 23.72 1.97 20.60
C ALA A 241 25.02 1.21 20.34
N THR A 242 26.09 1.95 20.07
CA THR A 242 27.42 1.38 19.81
C THR A 242 28.53 2.22 20.44
N PRO A 243 29.69 1.65 20.80
CA PRO A 243 30.87 2.44 21.14
C PRO A 243 31.42 3.26 19.96
N TYR A 244 31.03 2.96 18.71
CA TYR A 244 31.60 3.62 17.54
C TYR A 244 31.15 5.09 17.40
N THR A 245 32.10 5.96 17.12
CA THR A 245 31.91 7.37 16.77
C THR A 245 32.31 7.69 15.32
N HIS A 246 32.98 6.75 14.64
CA HIS A 246 33.40 6.90 13.24
C HIS A 246 33.38 5.55 12.53
N VAL A 247 33.14 5.55 11.21
CA VAL A 247 33.07 4.32 10.41
C VAL A 247 34.38 3.53 10.40
N ASP A 248 35.54 4.19 10.47
CA ASP A 248 36.84 3.50 10.54
C ASP A 248 37.02 2.64 11.80
N GLN A 249 36.16 2.79 12.80
CA GLN A 249 36.17 1.98 14.02
C GLN A 249 35.32 0.72 13.88
N THR A 250 34.49 0.60 12.85
CA THR A 250 33.65 -0.58 12.64
C THR A 250 34.54 -1.73 12.21
N THR A 251 34.71 -2.74 13.05
CA THR A 251 35.50 -3.93 12.73
C THR A 251 34.59 -5.03 12.18
N GLY A 252 34.75 -5.35 10.90
CA GLY A 252 34.07 -6.48 10.23
C GLY A 252 32.70 -6.13 9.61
N ASP A 253 32.13 -7.10 8.89
CA ASP A 253 30.87 -6.99 8.13
C ASP A 253 29.59 -7.06 9.01
N ASP A 254 29.74 -7.12 10.34
CA ASP A 254 28.74 -7.63 11.29
C ASP A 254 28.06 -6.56 12.16
N ILE A 255 28.06 -5.29 11.72
CA ILE A 255 27.34 -4.23 12.46
C ILE A 255 25.83 -4.22 12.18
N HIS A 256 25.36 -5.05 11.23
CA HIS A 256 23.95 -5.25 10.85
C HIS A 256 23.16 -3.96 10.59
N GLY A 257 23.84 -2.89 10.20
CA GLY A 257 23.25 -1.57 10.03
C GLY A 257 24.24 -0.53 9.51
N THR A 258 23.81 0.72 9.50
CA THR A 258 24.64 1.87 9.10
C THR A 258 24.86 2.80 10.28
N LEU A 259 26.11 3.25 10.50
CA LEU A 259 26.41 4.25 11.53
C LEU A 259 25.90 5.63 11.07
N LEU A 260 24.83 6.13 11.68
CA LEU A 260 24.12 7.34 11.26
C LEU A 260 24.64 8.61 11.94
N ALA A 261 25.06 8.45 13.18
CA ALA A 261 25.60 9.48 14.05
C ALA A 261 26.55 8.82 15.07
N GLU A 262 27.28 9.62 15.84
CA GLU A 262 28.06 9.11 16.96
C GLU A 262 27.21 8.17 17.83
N ASN A 263 27.74 6.97 18.07
CA ASN A 263 27.14 5.94 18.91
C ASN A 263 25.81 5.36 18.42
N THR A 264 25.39 5.64 17.18
CA THR A 264 24.03 5.33 16.70
C THR A 264 24.06 4.55 15.38
N ILE A 265 23.68 3.27 15.42
CA ILE A 265 23.51 2.44 14.23
C ILE A 265 22.01 2.36 13.89
N GLY A 266 21.65 2.70 12.65
CA GLY A 266 20.35 2.37 12.09
C GLY A 266 20.37 0.93 11.58
N MET A 267 19.52 0.09 12.11
CA MET A 267 19.54 -1.34 11.83
C MET A 267 18.94 -1.66 10.46
N TYR A 268 19.53 -2.61 9.74
CA TYR A 268 18.90 -3.16 8.53
C TYR A 268 17.61 -3.87 8.89
N HIS A 269 16.56 -3.61 8.12
CA HIS A 269 15.26 -4.22 8.29
C HIS A 269 14.47 -4.16 6.99
N ASP A 270 13.40 -4.93 6.92
CA ASP A 270 12.47 -4.89 5.80
C ASP A 270 11.10 -4.38 6.23
N HIS A 271 10.30 -3.92 5.27
CA HIS A 271 8.86 -3.70 5.44
C HIS A 271 8.11 -4.44 4.34
N PHE A 272 7.30 -5.43 4.72
CA PHE A 272 6.38 -6.11 3.82
C PHE A 272 4.94 -5.78 4.19
N ILE A 273 4.16 -5.28 3.24
CA ILE A 273 2.76 -4.90 3.43
C ILE A 273 1.93 -5.72 2.46
N THR A 274 1.09 -6.62 2.99
CA THR A 274 0.29 -7.52 2.16
C THR A 274 -1.17 -7.10 2.15
N TYR A 275 -1.73 -6.91 0.96
CA TYR A 275 -3.09 -6.47 0.72
C TYR A 275 -4.00 -7.67 0.43
N HIS A 276 -5.20 -7.64 1.00
CA HIS A 276 -6.33 -8.49 0.63
C HIS A 276 -7.18 -7.72 -0.40
N LEU A 277 -7.26 -8.22 -1.63
CA LEU A 277 -7.97 -7.60 -2.75
C LEU A 277 -9.03 -8.57 -3.29
N ASP A 278 -10.23 -8.46 -2.74
CA ASP A 278 -11.40 -9.24 -3.14
C ASP A 278 -12.04 -8.56 -4.36
N LEU A 279 -11.65 -9.03 -5.55
CA LEU A 279 -12.02 -8.43 -6.82
C LEU A 279 -13.26 -9.12 -7.39
N ASP A 280 -14.37 -8.39 -7.41
CA ASP A 280 -15.62 -8.77 -8.07
C ASP A 280 -15.71 -8.05 -9.42
N VAL A 281 -14.82 -8.36 -10.37
CA VAL A 281 -14.79 -7.68 -11.67
C VAL A 281 -16.08 -7.99 -12.42
N ASP A 282 -16.98 -7.02 -12.50
CA ASP A 282 -18.31 -7.15 -13.12
C ASP A 282 -19.14 -8.34 -12.60
N GLY A 283 -18.91 -8.74 -11.35
CA GLY A 283 -19.50 -9.90 -10.68
C GLY A 283 -18.43 -10.82 -10.04
N PRO A 284 -18.82 -11.75 -9.16
CA PRO A 284 -17.89 -12.58 -8.40
C PRO A 284 -17.28 -13.73 -9.21
N GLU A 285 -17.89 -14.20 -10.30
CA GLU A 285 -17.35 -15.30 -11.09
C GLU A 285 -16.16 -14.83 -11.93
N ASN A 286 -14.95 -14.93 -11.38
CA ASN A 286 -13.72 -14.39 -11.95
C ASN A 286 -12.66 -15.49 -12.16
N SER A 287 -11.66 -15.20 -12.97
CA SER A 287 -10.49 -16.05 -13.19
C SER A 287 -9.22 -15.21 -13.16
N PHE A 288 -8.12 -15.80 -12.74
CA PHE A 288 -6.80 -15.19 -12.85
C PHE A 288 -6.11 -15.61 -14.16
N VAL A 289 -5.62 -14.62 -14.92
CA VAL A 289 -4.96 -14.82 -16.20
C VAL A 289 -3.57 -14.19 -16.17
N VAL A 290 -2.56 -14.98 -16.50
CA VAL A 290 -1.19 -14.53 -16.70
C VAL A 290 -0.95 -14.35 -18.20
N SER A 291 -0.69 -13.12 -18.63
CA SER A 291 -0.42 -12.76 -20.02
C SER A 291 1.09 -12.60 -20.22
N LYS A 292 1.78 -13.71 -20.51
CA LYS A 292 3.24 -13.77 -20.66
C LYS A 292 3.68 -13.14 -21.99
N MET A 293 4.69 -12.29 -21.96
CA MET A 293 5.28 -11.69 -23.16
C MET A 293 6.48 -12.52 -23.60
N GLU A 294 6.40 -13.14 -24.77
CA GLU A 294 7.42 -14.06 -25.28
C GLU A 294 8.06 -13.56 -26.56
N THR A 295 9.39 -13.68 -26.64
CA THR A 295 10.12 -13.37 -27.87
C THR A 295 9.97 -14.52 -28.87
N VAL A 296 9.47 -14.19 -30.07
CA VAL A 296 9.31 -15.14 -31.17
C VAL A 296 10.31 -14.82 -32.28
N ARG A 297 11.00 -15.87 -32.76
CA ARG A 297 11.83 -15.75 -33.97
C ARG A 297 10.90 -15.60 -35.17
N ALA A 298 11.12 -14.55 -35.95
CA ALA A 298 10.34 -14.33 -37.17
C ALA A 298 10.66 -15.41 -38.22
N ALA A 299 9.66 -15.72 -39.06
CA ALA A 299 9.82 -16.65 -40.17
C ALA A 299 10.94 -16.18 -41.12
N ARG A 300 11.60 -17.11 -41.81
CA ARG A 300 12.73 -16.80 -42.70
C ARG A 300 12.40 -15.79 -43.81
N ALA A 301 11.14 -15.71 -44.22
CA ALA A 301 10.67 -14.76 -45.25
C ALA A 301 10.51 -13.32 -44.74
N SER A 302 10.53 -13.10 -43.42
CA SER A 302 10.45 -11.76 -42.84
C SER A 302 11.83 -11.08 -42.84
N LEU A 303 11.86 -9.79 -43.22
CA LEU A 303 13.07 -8.96 -43.07
C LEU A 303 13.44 -8.73 -41.60
N ARG A 304 12.46 -8.75 -40.71
CA ARG A 304 12.66 -8.75 -39.25
C ARG A 304 13.11 -10.12 -38.79
N LYS A 305 14.03 -10.16 -37.81
CA LYS A 305 14.53 -11.41 -37.20
C LYS A 305 13.66 -11.91 -36.04
N SER A 306 12.94 -11.03 -35.36
CA SER A 306 12.10 -11.37 -34.20
C SER A 306 11.00 -10.34 -33.96
N TYR A 307 10.04 -10.72 -33.14
CA TYR A 307 8.99 -9.90 -32.54
C TYR A 307 8.63 -10.50 -31.17
N TRP A 308 7.75 -9.87 -30.41
CA TRP A 308 7.18 -10.49 -29.20
C TRP A 308 5.69 -10.74 -29.39
N THR A 309 5.16 -11.75 -28.70
CA THR A 309 3.74 -12.07 -28.67
C THR A 309 3.26 -12.25 -27.23
N VAL A 310 1.95 -12.38 -27.04
CA VAL A 310 1.35 -12.65 -25.74
C VAL A 310 0.80 -14.07 -25.71
N VAL A 311 1.26 -14.88 -24.76
CA VAL A 311 0.66 -16.17 -24.41
C VAL A 311 -0.19 -15.97 -23.18
N ARG A 312 -1.50 -16.20 -23.30
CA ARG A 312 -2.45 -16.05 -22.20
C ARG A 312 -2.73 -17.40 -21.56
N GLU A 313 -2.54 -17.47 -20.26
CA GLU A 313 -2.76 -18.67 -19.48
C GLU A 313 -3.77 -18.37 -18.36
N THR A 314 -4.92 -19.05 -18.39
CA THR A 314 -5.86 -19.04 -17.27
C THR A 314 -5.33 -19.98 -16.19
N VAL A 315 -5.06 -19.41 -15.02
CA VAL A 315 -4.58 -20.16 -13.85
C VAL A 315 -5.75 -20.90 -13.22
N LYS A 316 -5.56 -22.19 -12.93
CA LYS A 316 -6.65 -23.09 -12.56
C LYS A 316 -6.76 -23.35 -11.06
N THR A 317 -5.64 -23.30 -10.35
CA THR A 317 -5.55 -23.69 -8.94
C THR A 317 -4.75 -22.70 -8.11
N GLU A 318 -4.96 -22.70 -6.79
CA GLU A 318 -4.27 -21.79 -5.85
C GLU A 318 -2.74 -21.98 -5.86
N LEU A 319 -2.24 -23.21 -6.05
CA LEU A 319 -0.79 -23.45 -6.12
C LEU A 319 -0.17 -22.85 -7.39
N ASP A 320 -0.90 -22.90 -8.51
CA ASP A 320 -0.43 -22.34 -9.80
C ASP A 320 -0.46 -20.81 -9.80
N ALA A 321 -1.22 -20.18 -8.90
CA ALA A 321 -1.39 -18.72 -8.82
C ALA A 321 -0.33 -17.99 -7.99
N ARG A 322 0.67 -18.72 -7.49
CA ARG A 322 1.79 -18.17 -6.74
C ARG A 322 2.81 -17.57 -7.70
N VAL A 323 2.97 -16.25 -7.69
CA VAL A 323 3.87 -15.57 -8.63
C VAL A 323 5.01 -14.87 -7.90
N LEU A 324 6.23 -15.21 -8.32
CA LEU A 324 7.45 -14.47 -8.03
C LEU A 324 7.72 -13.43 -9.11
N LEU A 325 7.41 -12.15 -8.85
CA LEU A 325 7.42 -11.11 -9.89
C LEU A 325 8.81 -10.96 -10.55
N GLY A 326 9.88 -11.00 -9.75
CA GLY A 326 11.25 -10.91 -10.25
C GLY A 326 11.73 -12.13 -11.06
N ARG A 327 11.03 -13.26 -11.02
CA ARG A 327 11.42 -14.53 -11.68
C ARG A 327 10.47 -14.98 -12.80
N ALA A 328 9.23 -14.49 -12.82
CA ALA A 328 8.20 -14.91 -13.76
C ALA A 328 8.40 -14.40 -15.20
N GLY A 329 9.39 -13.53 -15.43
CA GLY A 329 9.57 -12.83 -16.71
C GLY A 329 8.49 -11.75 -16.92
N PRO A 330 8.52 -11.04 -18.06
CA PRO A 330 7.53 -10.00 -18.34
C PRO A 330 6.14 -10.60 -18.56
N ALA A 331 5.21 -10.27 -17.66
CA ALA A 331 3.82 -10.70 -17.77
C ALA A 331 2.86 -9.66 -17.19
N ASP A 332 1.68 -9.57 -17.80
CA ASP A 332 0.54 -8.87 -17.20
C ASP A 332 -0.25 -9.87 -16.33
N LEU A 333 -0.51 -9.49 -15.08
CA LEU A 333 -1.31 -10.26 -14.12
C LEU A 333 -2.72 -9.67 -14.07
N VAL A 334 -3.72 -10.43 -14.50
CA VAL A 334 -5.07 -9.90 -14.76
C VAL A 334 -6.13 -10.76 -14.08
N VAL A 335 -7.01 -10.13 -13.32
CA VAL A 335 -8.29 -10.75 -12.90
C VAL A 335 -9.34 -10.40 -13.94
N VAL A 336 -9.99 -11.41 -14.49
CA VAL A 336 -11.00 -11.26 -15.56
C VAL A 336 -12.31 -11.90 -15.16
N ASN A 337 -13.41 -11.38 -15.70
CA ASN A 337 -14.68 -12.09 -15.69
C ASN A 337 -14.86 -12.82 -17.03
N PRO A 338 -14.78 -14.17 -17.05
CA PRO A 338 -14.85 -14.92 -18.30
C PRO A 338 -16.26 -14.91 -18.92
N ASN A 339 -17.30 -14.54 -18.15
CA ASN A 339 -18.70 -14.53 -18.56
C ASN A 339 -19.15 -13.17 -19.13
N LYS A 340 -18.28 -12.15 -19.06
CA LYS A 340 -18.56 -10.80 -19.51
C LYS A 340 -17.54 -10.39 -20.57
N ARG A 341 -18.03 -9.92 -21.71
CA ARG A 341 -17.18 -9.53 -22.84
C ARG A 341 -17.59 -8.19 -23.38
N THR A 342 -16.60 -7.45 -23.88
CA THR A 342 -16.83 -6.25 -24.68
C THR A 342 -17.48 -6.62 -26.02
N ALA A 343 -17.98 -5.64 -26.76
CA ALA A 343 -18.60 -5.86 -28.06
C ALA A 343 -17.69 -6.58 -29.07
N VAL A 344 -16.37 -6.38 -28.97
CA VAL A 344 -15.36 -7.05 -29.82
C VAL A 344 -14.91 -8.41 -29.30
N GLY A 345 -15.45 -8.86 -28.15
CA GLY A 345 -15.24 -10.21 -27.61
C GLY A 345 -14.10 -10.35 -26.58
N ASN A 346 -13.49 -9.26 -26.12
CA ASN A 346 -12.47 -9.32 -25.06
C ASN A 346 -13.13 -9.56 -23.70
N GLN A 347 -12.54 -10.41 -22.86
CA GLN A 347 -12.97 -10.54 -21.46
C GLN A 347 -12.70 -9.24 -20.71
N VAL A 348 -13.66 -8.81 -19.90
CA VAL A 348 -13.50 -7.64 -19.03
C VAL A 348 -12.59 -7.99 -17.85
N GLY A 349 -11.70 -7.09 -17.46
CA GLY A 349 -10.70 -7.38 -16.45
C GLY A 349 -10.11 -6.15 -15.76
N TYR A 350 -9.34 -6.40 -14.71
CA TYR A 350 -8.44 -5.47 -14.05
C TYR A 350 -7.06 -6.11 -13.92
N ARG A 351 -6.01 -5.36 -14.27
CA ARG A 351 -4.63 -5.82 -14.15
C ARG A 351 -3.91 -5.16 -12.98
N LEU A 352 -3.09 -5.94 -12.29
CA LEU A 352 -2.20 -5.47 -11.24
C LEU A 352 -0.92 -4.92 -11.86
N ILE A 353 -0.57 -3.69 -11.51
CA ILE A 353 0.68 -3.03 -11.91
C ILE A 353 1.42 -2.61 -10.65
N PRO A 354 2.50 -3.31 -10.27
CA PRO A 354 3.38 -2.87 -9.18
C PRO A 354 3.93 -1.46 -9.43
N GLU A 355 3.91 -0.60 -8.41
CA GLU A 355 4.45 0.77 -8.44
C GLU A 355 5.45 0.98 -7.29
N GLY A 356 6.71 0.59 -7.50
CA GLY A 356 7.75 0.65 -6.47
C GLY A 356 7.52 -0.36 -5.34
N GLY A 357 8.47 -0.46 -4.40
CA GLY A 357 8.37 -1.41 -3.27
C GLY A 357 8.19 -2.86 -3.72
N THR A 358 9.08 -3.37 -4.59
CA THR A 358 9.02 -4.74 -5.12
C THR A 358 10.02 -5.69 -4.45
N GLY A 359 10.36 -5.43 -3.19
CA GLY A 359 11.25 -6.27 -2.40
C GLY A 359 10.66 -7.65 -2.14
N THR A 360 11.53 -8.65 -2.06
CA THR A 360 11.18 -10.05 -1.75
C THR A 360 11.91 -10.48 -0.51
N SER A 361 11.30 -11.26 0.38
CA SER A 361 11.98 -11.68 1.60
C SER A 361 13.34 -12.33 1.32
N LEU A 362 14.34 -11.90 2.10
CA LEU A 362 15.71 -12.41 2.06
C LEU A 362 16.00 -13.43 3.18
N LEU A 363 15.04 -13.66 4.08
CA LEU A 363 15.17 -14.65 5.15
C LEU A 363 15.19 -16.08 4.59
N SER A 364 15.91 -16.98 5.26
CA SER A 364 15.92 -18.38 4.87
C SER A 364 14.55 -19.02 5.13
N ASN A 365 14.15 -19.97 4.27
CA ASN A 365 12.83 -20.59 4.32
C ASN A 365 12.53 -21.38 5.60
N ASP A 366 13.56 -21.77 6.34
CA ASP A 366 13.55 -22.54 7.58
C ASP A 366 13.70 -21.65 8.83
N ASP A 367 13.89 -20.34 8.68
CA ASP A 367 13.94 -19.41 9.80
C ASP A 367 12.54 -19.22 10.41
N TYR A 368 12.46 -19.09 11.74
CA TYR A 368 11.19 -19.02 12.46
C TYR A 368 10.31 -17.84 12.03
N PRO A 369 10.83 -16.60 11.87
CA PRO A 369 10.04 -15.48 11.37
C PRO A 369 9.54 -15.72 9.94
N GLN A 370 10.36 -16.35 9.08
CA GLN A 370 9.98 -16.67 7.71
C GLN A 370 8.95 -17.80 7.63
N ILE A 371 8.95 -18.75 8.57
CA ILE A 371 7.90 -19.77 8.70
C ILE A 371 6.57 -19.10 9.09
N ARG A 372 6.58 -18.18 10.06
CA ARG A 372 5.40 -17.38 10.44
C ARG A 372 4.88 -16.57 9.25
N ALA A 373 5.77 -15.90 8.53
CA ALA A 373 5.48 -15.09 7.35
C ALA A 373 5.64 -15.85 6.01
N ALA A 374 5.31 -17.15 5.96
CA ALA A 374 5.55 -17.98 4.78
C ALA A 374 4.82 -17.50 3.50
N TYR A 375 3.80 -16.64 3.66
CA TYR A 375 3.12 -15.97 2.55
C TYR A 375 4.02 -14.98 1.79
N LEU A 376 5.16 -14.56 2.34
CA LEU A 376 6.12 -13.69 1.65
C LEU A 376 7.03 -14.44 0.66
N LYS A 377 6.90 -15.76 0.56
CA LYS A 377 7.63 -16.58 -0.42
C LYS A 377 7.19 -16.31 -1.86
N ASN A 378 6.08 -15.60 -2.05
CA ASN A 378 5.63 -15.05 -3.32
C ASN A 378 5.00 -13.67 -3.07
N GLU A 379 5.14 -12.75 -4.01
CA GLU A 379 4.57 -11.41 -3.92
C GLU A 379 3.09 -11.41 -4.29
N VAL A 380 2.65 -12.36 -5.12
CA VAL A 380 1.26 -12.48 -5.57
C VAL A 380 0.73 -13.88 -5.30
N TRP A 381 -0.50 -13.93 -4.79
CA TRP A 381 -1.27 -15.16 -4.60
C TRP A 381 -2.72 -14.94 -5.05
N VAL A 382 -3.39 -16.01 -5.46
CA VAL A 382 -4.84 -15.99 -5.66
C VAL A 382 -5.45 -17.20 -4.99
N THR A 383 -6.49 -16.97 -4.18
CA THR A 383 -7.24 -18.02 -3.48
C THR A 383 -8.71 -17.97 -3.84
N THR A 384 -9.43 -19.08 -3.68
CA THR A 384 -10.90 -19.01 -3.69
C THR A 384 -11.36 -18.20 -2.48
N TYR A 385 -12.38 -17.35 -2.64
CA TYR A 385 -12.94 -16.60 -1.53
C TYR A 385 -13.35 -17.52 -0.36
N ASN A 386 -13.02 -17.08 0.85
CA ASN A 386 -13.50 -17.66 2.08
C ASN A 386 -13.64 -16.57 3.15
N ALA A 387 -14.83 -16.43 3.72
CA ALA A 387 -15.14 -15.43 4.73
C ALA A 387 -14.26 -15.50 5.99
N SER A 388 -13.64 -16.64 6.31
CA SER A 388 -12.71 -16.77 7.44
C SER A 388 -11.26 -16.37 7.12
N GLU A 389 -10.88 -16.32 5.86
CA GLU A 389 -9.50 -16.11 5.41
C GLU A 389 -9.27 -14.62 5.15
N LYS A 390 -9.02 -13.87 6.21
CA LYS A 390 -8.86 -12.41 6.16
C LYS A 390 -7.44 -11.94 6.42
N TRP A 391 -6.71 -12.68 7.26
CA TRP A 391 -5.46 -12.25 7.86
C TRP A 391 -4.32 -13.14 7.37
N VAL A 392 -3.53 -12.67 6.42
CA VAL A 392 -2.51 -13.45 5.71
C VAL A 392 -1.51 -14.14 6.65
N GLY A 393 -1.20 -13.53 7.81
CA GLY A 393 -0.33 -14.10 8.85
C GLY A 393 -1.04 -14.99 9.88
N GLY A 394 -2.37 -15.12 9.79
CA GLY A 394 -3.22 -15.89 10.69
C GLY A 394 -4.12 -15.04 11.59
N LEU A 395 -5.14 -15.69 12.17
CA LEU A 395 -6.00 -15.00 13.13
C LEU A 395 -5.23 -14.56 14.38
N TYR A 396 -4.31 -15.38 14.86
CA TYR A 396 -3.46 -15.10 16.02
C TYR A 396 -1.98 -15.12 15.61
N THR A 397 -1.37 -13.94 15.48
CA THR A 397 0.03 -13.82 15.02
C THR A 397 1.04 -13.76 16.18
N TYR A 398 0.64 -13.22 17.33
CA TYR A 398 1.48 -13.19 18.53
C TYR A 398 1.86 -14.62 18.93
N GLN A 399 3.18 -14.88 18.98
CA GLN A 399 3.75 -16.21 19.24
C GLN A 399 3.28 -17.33 18.27
N SER A 400 2.81 -16.97 17.07
CA SER A 400 2.36 -17.93 16.07
C SER A 400 3.47 -18.88 15.64
N ARG A 401 3.08 -20.06 15.12
CA ARG A 401 4.01 -21.07 14.60
C ARG A 401 3.97 -21.20 13.07
N GLY A 402 3.25 -20.31 12.40
CA GLY A 402 3.08 -20.32 10.94
C GLY A 402 2.18 -21.44 10.42
N ASP A 403 1.31 -21.97 11.28
CA ASP A 403 0.35 -23.06 11.01
C ASP A 403 -1.01 -22.58 10.50
N ASP A 404 -1.31 -21.28 10.62
CA ASP A 404 -2.50 -20.63 10.10
C ASP A 404 -2.10 -19.39 9.28
N ASN A 405 -1.63 -19.56 8.05
CA ASN A 405 -1.31 -18.43 7.16
C ASN A 405 -1.67 -18.74 5.71
N LEU A 406 -1.62 -17.74 4.83
CA LEU A 406 -1.99 -17.89 3.41
C LEU A 406 -1.19 -18.99 2.68
N ALA A 407 0.07 -19.20 3.05
CA ALA A 407 0.87 -20.27 2.47
C ALA A 407 0.30 -21.65 2.85
N VAL A 408 -0.18 -21.81 4.09
CA VAL A 408 -0.89 -23.03 4.54
C VAL A 408 -2.26 -23.17 3.88
N TRP A 409 -3.05 -22.09 3.84
CA TRP A 409 -4.41 -22.12 3.28
C TRP A 409 -4.42 -22.55 1.81
N SER A 410 -3.47 -22.04 1.02
CA SER A 410 -3.34 -22.36 -0.41
C SER A 410 -2.86 -23.78 -0.68
N LEU A 411 -2.39 -24.54 0.32
CA LEU A 411 -2.07 -25.98 0.15
C LEU A 411 -3.31 -26.84 -0.12
N ARG A 412 -4.51 -26.33 0.17
CA ARG A 412 -5.77 -26.99 -0.23
C ARG A 412 -5.94 -27.05 -1.75
N ASN A 413 -5.21 -26.19 -2.47
CA ASN A 413 -5.13 -26.16 -3.92
C ASN A 413 -6.51 -26.13 -4.59
N LYS A 414 -7.41 -25.29 -4.09
CA LYS A 414 -8.76 -25.17 -4.64
C LYS A 414 -8.72 -24.67 -6.08
N SER A 415 -9.80 -24.92 -6.82
CA SER A 415 -9.96 -24.31 -8.14
C SER A 415 -10.26 -22.82 -8.01
N ILE A 416 -9.63 -22.02 -8.86
CA ILE A 416 -9.78 -20.55 -8.91
C ILE A 416 -10.25 -20.04 -10.28
N GLU A 417 -10.71 -20.96 -11.15
CA GLU A 417 -11.22 -20.61 -12.47
C GLU A 417 -12.73 -20.39 -12.41
N ASN A 418 -13.20 -19.23 -12.87
CA ASN A 418 -14.60 -18.86 -12.99
C ASN A 418 -15.38 -19.00 -11.66
N THR A 419 -14.82 -18.46 -10.59
CA THR A 419 -15.35 -18.50 -9.23
C THR A 419 -14.98 -17.21 -8.50
N ASP A 420 -15.57 -17.02 -7.32
CA ASP A 420 -15.20 -15.95 -6.40
C ASP A 420 -13.75 -16.15 -5.89
N ILE A 421 -12.88 -15.17 -6.13
CA ILE A 421 -11.43 -15.23 -5.89
C ILE A 421 -10.91 -13.96 -5.22
N VAL A 422 -9.90 -14.14 -4.37
CA VAL A 422 -9.19 -13.05 -3.70
C VAL A 422 -7.76 -13.00 -4.22
N LEU A 423 -7.34 -11.82 -4.68
CA LEU A 423 -5.95 -11.51 -5.01
C LEU A 423 -5.25 -11.01 -3.76
N TRP A 424 -4.09 -11.58 -3.45
CA TRP A 424 -3.22 -11.11 -2.38
C TRP A 424 -1.95 -10.55 -3.00
N TYR A 425 -1.59 -9.32 -2.63
CA TYR A 425 -0.41 -8.68 -3.18
C TYR A 425 0.45 -8.05 -2.08
N THR A 426 1.74 -8.34 -2.10
CA THR A 426 2.73 -7.82 -1.16
C THR A 426 3.58 -6.72 -1.80
N VAL A 427 3.60 -5.56 -1.16
CA VAL A 427 4.58 -4.50 -1.39
C VAL A 427 5.72 -4.69 -0.39
N GLY A 428 6.96 -4.72 -0.84
CA GLY A 428 8.16 -5.00 -0.03
C GLY A 428 9.24 -3.92 -0.17
N PHE A 429 9.86 -3.55 0.95
CA PHE A 429 11.00 -2.64 1.00
C PHE A 429 12.15 -3.30 1.76
N HIS A 430 13.34 -3.27 1.19
CA HIS A 430 14.58 -3.49 1.94
C HIS A 430 15.11 -2.14 2.37
N HIS A 431 15.26 -1.94 3.68
CA HIS A 431 15.67 -0.66 4.23
C HIS A 431 17.12 -0.76 4.73
N ILE A 432 18.01 -0.15 3.96
CA ILE A 432 19.36 0.23 4.38
C ILE A 432 19.24 1.66 4.89
N PRO A 433 19.32 1.92 6.21
CA PRO A 433 19.17 3.28 6.71
C PRO A 433 20.33 4.18 6.29
N TYR A 434 20.03 5.41 5.90
CA TYR A 434 21.02 6.44 5.55
C TYR A 434 20.96 7.62 6.53
N GLN A 435 21.97 8.48 6.50
CA GLN A 435 22.04 9.63 7.41
C GLN A 435 20.87 10.61 7.23
N GLU A 436 20.35 10.74 6.00
CA GLU A 436 19.17 11.53 5.68
C GLU A 436 17.91 11.03 6.38
N ASP A 437 17.88 9.77 6.82
CA ASP A 437 16.77 9.19 7.56
C ASP A 437 16.81 9.55 9.06
N PHE A 438 17.90 10.19 9.51
CA PHE A 438 18.13 10.61 10.90
C PHE A 438 17.91 12.13 11.08
N PRO A 439 17.22 12.58 12.15
CA PRO A 439 16.59 11.78 13.21
C PRO A 439 15.16 11.34 12.88
N VAL A 440 14.59 11.83 11.78
CA VAL A 440 13.25 11.51 11.29
C VAL A 440 13.32 11.34 9.77
N MET A 441 12.78 10.23 9.28
CA MET A 441 12.94 9.78 7.91
C MET A 441 12.04 10.56 6.94
N PRO A 442 12.57 11.14 5.86
CA PRO A 442 11.77 11.61 4.74
C PRO A 442 10.91 10.49 4.17
N THR A 443 9.68 10.80 3.74
CA THR A 443 8.76 9.74 3.31
C THR A 443 9.28 8.96 2.09
N LEU A 444 9.53 7.67 2.27
CA LEU A 444 9.73 6.70 1.19
C LEU A 444 8.35 6.16 0.77
N SER A 445 8.13 5.82 -0.50
CA SER A 445 6.82 5.31 -0.93
C SER A 445 6.90 4.19 -1.96
N GLY A 446 5.87 3.35 -1.96
CA GLY A 446 5.60 2.31 -2.96
C GLY A 446 4.12 1.94 -2.96
N GLY A 447 3.72 1.00 -3.80
CA GLY A 447 2.31 0.69 -4.00
C GLY A 447 2.02 -0.09 -5.28
N PHE A 448 0.80 0.06 -5.80
CA PHE A 448 0.36 -0.57 -7.04
C PHE A 448 -0.86 0.13 -7.65
N GLU A 449 -1.08 -0.10 -8.94
CA GLU A 449 -2.29 0.29 -9.68
C GLU A 449 -3.10 -0.97 -10.05
N LEU A 450 -4.38 -0.99 -9.69
CA LEU A 450 -5.39 -1.85 -10.30
C LEU A 450 -5.97 -1.08 -11.49
N ARG A 451 -5.58 -1.48 -12.70
CA ARG A 451 -5.95 -0.78 -13.93
C ARG A 451 -6.98 -1.55 -14.74
N PRO A 452 -8.04 -0.90 -15.26
CA PRO A 452 -8.99 -1.54 -16.16
C PRO A 452 -8.28 -2.16 -17.38
N ALA A 453 -8.59 -3.41 -17.70
CA ALA A 453 -8.06 -4.17 -18.82
C ALA A 453 -9.23 -4.72 -19.65
N ASN A 454 -9.57 -4.02 -20.74
CA ASN A 454 -10.78 -4.28 -21.53
C ASN A 454 -12.09 -4.23 -20.71
N PHE A 455 -12.10 -3.56 -19.56
CA PHE A 455 -13.30 -3.41 -18.75
C PHE A 455 -14.35 -2.56 -19.47
N PHE A 456 -13.91 -1.42 -20.03
CA PHE A 456 -14.75 -0.51 -20.82
C PHE A 456 -14.62 -0.82 -22.31
N GLU A 457 -15.62 -0.40 -23.11
CA GLU A 457 -15.60 -0.55 -24.57
C GLU A 457 -14.51 0.29 -25.24
N SER A 458 -14.15 1.42 -24.63
CA SER A 458 -13.11 2.32 -25.09
C SER A 458 -12.56 3.14 -23.92
N ASN A 459 -11.68 4.11 -24.19
CA ASN A 459 -11.17 5.00 -23.14
C ASN A 459 -12.33 5.72 -22.41
N PRO A 460 -12.56 5.44 -21.11
CA PRO A 460 -13.70 5.98 -20.36
C PRO A 460 -13.63 7.50 -20.14
N LEU A 461 -12.47 8.12 -20.41
CA LEU A 461 -12.25 9.55 -20.26
C LEU A 461 -12.74 10.38 -21.46
N LEU A 462 -13.04 9.76 -22.60
CA LEU A 462 -13.37 10.50 -23.84
C LEU A 462 -14.66 11.32 -23.74
N LYS A 463 -15.62 10.86 -22.94
CA LYS A 463 -16.92 11.53 -22.74
C LYS A 463 -16.97 12.40 -21.49
N MET A 464 -15.86 12.50 -20.77
CA MET A 464 -15.75 13.38 -19.61
C MET A 464 -15.73 14.83 -20.08
N GLY A 465 -16.66 15.64 -19.56
CA GLY A 465 -16.57 17.09 -19.71
C GLY A 465 -15.26 17.58 -19.09
N LEU A 466 -14.64 18.62 -19.67
CA LEU A 466 -13.54 19.30 -18.95
C LEU A 466 -14.09 19.72 -17.58
N PRO A 467 -13.36 19.47 -16.48
CA PRO A 467 -13.74 20.10 -15.21
C PRO A 467 -13.86 21.59 -15.50
N CYS A 468 -14.95 22.24 -15.06
CA CYS A 468 -15.06 23.69 -15.11
C CYS A 468 -14.04 24.30 -14.14
N VAL A 469 -12.76 24.18 -14.45
CA VAL A 469 -11.72 25.04 -13.94
C VAL A 469 -11.88 26.33 -14.73
N GLY A 470 -12.96 27.07 -14.45
CA GLY A 470 -12.96 28.49 -14.77
C GLY A 470 -11.67 29.02 -14.16
N PHE A 471 -10.86 29.75 -14.92
CA PHE A 471 -9.69 30.43 -14.39
C PHE A 471 -10.13 31.16 -13.13
N VAL A 472 -9.84 30.59 -11.96
CA VAL A 472 -10.06 31.28 -10.70
C VAL A 472 -8.90 32.25 -10.64
N TYR A 473 -9.08 33.42 -11.26
CA TYR A 473 -8.25 34.56 -10.94
C TYR A 473 -8.30 34.68 -9.43
N LEU A 474 -7.14 34.52 -8.78
CA LEU A 474 -6.98 34.86 -7.37
C LEU A 474 -7.66 36.21 -7.16
N PRO A 475 -8.59 36.36 -6.19
CA PRO A 475 -9.25 37.64 -5.99
C PRO A 475 -8.15 38.67 -5.79
N ASN A 476 -8.09 39.62 -6.72
CA ASN A 476 -7.08 40.66 -6.76
C ASN A 476 -7.29 41.54 -5.52
N CYS A 477 -6.63 41.19 -4.42
CA CYS A 477 -6.66 41.95 -3.18
C CYS A 477 -5.72 43.16 -3.34
N THR A 478 -6.05 44.04 -4.28
CA THR A 478 -5.52 45.40 -4.33
C THR A 478 -6.70 46.36 -4.45
N LYS A 479 -7.12 46.87 -3.30
CA LYS A 479 -7.66 48.22 -3.07
C LYS A 479 -7.87 48.39 -1.57
N GLU A 480 -6.77 48.64 -0.85
CA GLU A 480 -6.85 49.53 0.31
C GLU A 480 -6.77 50.95 -0.25
N THR A 481 -7.88 51.68 -0.13
CA THR A 481 -7.98 53.13 -0.33
C THR A 481 -7.44 53.89 0.85
#